data_AF-A0A1M2W7M8-F1
#
_entry.id   AF-A0A1M2W7M8-F1
#
_cell.length_a   1.000
_cell.length_b   1.000
_cell.length_c   1.000
_cell.angle_alpha   90.00
_cell.angle_beta   90.00
_cell.angle_gamma   90.00
#
_symmetry.space_group_name_H-M   'P 1'
#
loop_
_entity.id
_entity.type
_entity.pdbx_description
1 polymer ?
#
loop_
_entity_poly.entity_id
_entity_poly.type
_entity_poly.pdbx_seq_one_letter_code
_entity_poly.pdbx_strand_id
1 'polypeptide(L)'
;MADGAPPEEDFNAIPIADRLAHKNWKARVHAYEALVKTFQTTASDSDPAFKPYINHPDTLKKIALDANAVAQEKGLECLVALVKFAGENAARTREAVMPALVEKCFGSSRAGTKAQALELSLQYVEVENGAAGVVDSILPGLGAKQPKTVAGCVAAIKEIVKQVSFPCALA
;
A
#
# COMPACT_ATOMS: atom_id res chain seq x y z
N MET A 1 -19.38 -31.25 25.17
CA MET A 1 -20.18 -30.78 24.03
C MET A 1 -19.30 -29.79 23.28
N ALA A 2 -19.01 -30.06 22.02
CA ALA A 2 -17.98 -29.38 21.25
C ALA A 2 -18.35 -27.90 21.00
N ASP A 3 -17.37 -27.02 21.22
CA ASP A 3 -17.39 -25.60 20.92
C ASP A 3 -17.44 -25.44 19.39
N GLY A 4 -18.66 -25.30 18.86
CA GLY A 4 -18.89 -25.09 17.43
C GLY A 4 -18.57 -23.64 17.07
N ALA A 5 -17.29 -23.36 16.82
CA ALA A 5 -16.91 -22.12 16.15
C ALA A 5 -17.76 -21.96 14.88
N PRO A 6 -18.34 -20.77 14.60
CA PRO A 6 -19.11 -20.57 13.38
C PRO A 6 -18.28 -21.00 12.17
N PRO A 7 -18.89 -21.65 11.16
CA PRO A 7 -18.16 -22.10 9.98
C PRO A 7 -17.37 -20.92 9.41
N GLU A 8 -16.06 -21.11 9.24
CA GLU A 8 -15.23 -20.12 8.59
C GLU A 8 -15.82 -19.86 7.21
N GLU A 9 -16.21 -18.60 6.97
CA GLU A 9 -16.81 -18.17 5.71
C GLU A 9 -15.79 -18.41 4.59
N ASP A 10 -16.11 -19.28 3.64
CA ASP A 10 -15.20 -19.59 2.53
C ASP A 10 -15.13 -18.43 1.55
N PHE A 11 -14.16 -17.54 1.79
CA PHE A 11 -13.93 -16.37 0.97
C PHE A 11 -13.42 -16.71 -0.44
N ASN A 12 -13.03 -17.97 -0.73
CA ASN A 12 -12.60 -18.36 -2.07
C ASN A 12 -13.75 -18.35 -3.08
N ALA A 13 -14.99 -18.56 -2.61
CA ALA A 13 -16.18 -18.50 -3.45
C ALA A 13 -16.57 -17.05 -3.83
N ILE A 14 -15.98 -16.04 -3.19
CA ILE A 14 -16.32 -14.63 -3.41
C ILE A 14 -15.30 -13.99 -4.38
N PRO A 15 -15.75 -13.26 -5.43
CA PRO A 15 -14.86 -12.50 -6.29
C PRO A 15 -13.97 -11.51 -5.52
N ILE A 16 -12.75 -11.25 -6.00
CA ILE A 16 -11.81 -10.32 -5.30
C ILE A 16 -12.44 -8.94 -5.12
N ALA A 17 -13.10 -8.40 -6.14
CA ALA A 17 -13.72 -7.07 -6.08
C ALA A 17 -14.73 -6.96 -4.91
N ASP A 18 -15.54 -7.98 -4.71
CA ASP A 18 -16.54 -8.03 -3.64
C ASP A 18 -15.88 -8.22 -2.27
N ARG A 19 -14.82 -9.03 -2.21
CA ARG A 19 -14.03 -9.21 -0.98
C ARG A 19 -13.37 -7.91 -0.52
N LEU A 20 -12.84 -7.10 -1.45
CA LEU A 20 -12.21 -5.81 -1.13
C LEU A 20 -13.19 -4.82 -0.49
N ALA A 21 -14.46 -4.86 -0.89
CA ALA A 21 -15.52 -4.03 -0.35
C ALA A 21 -16.30 -4.68 0.83
N HIS A 22 -15.89 -5.88 1.24
CA HIS A 22 -16.66 -6.67 2.19
C HIS A 22 -16.63 -6.08 3.60
N LYS A 23 -17.74 -6.20 4.33
CA LYS A 23 -17.88 -5.71 5.71
C LYS A 23 -16.91 -6.43 6.66
N ASN A 24 -16.75 -7.74 6.48
CA ASN A 24 -15.81 -8.55 7.26
C ASN A 24 -14.37 -8.23 6.86
N TRP A 25 -13.57 -7.70 7.78
CA TRP A 25 -12.17 -7.34 7.53
C TRP A 25 -11.30 -8.56 7.18
N LYS A 26 -11.66 -9.77 7.62
CA LYS A 26 -10.96 -11.01 7.25
C LYS A 26 -11.10 -11.32 5.76
N ALA A 27 -12.26 -11.05 5.17
CA ALA A 27 -12.47 -11.18 3.73
C ALA A 27 -11.57 -10.21 2.95
N ARG A 28 -11.40 -8.97 3.46
CA ARG A 28 -10.49 -7.97 2.87
C ARG A 28 -9.03 -8.42 2.95
N VAL A 29 -8.59 -8.91 4.11
CA VAL A 29 -7.25 -9.52 4.28
C VAL A 29 -7.03 -10.64 3.27
N HIS A 30 -8.02 -11.55 3.13
CA HIS A 30 -7.95 -12.64 2.18
C HIS A 30 -7.85 -12.14 0.72
N ALA A 31 -8.52 -11.04 0.36
CA ALA A 31 -8.37 -10.42 -0.95
C ALA A 31 -6.96 -9.85 -1.16
N TYR A 32 -6.42 -9.13 -0.16
CA TYR A 32 -5.08 -8.57 -0.23
C TYR A 32 -4.01 -9.67 -0.38
N GLU A 33 -4.12 -10.76 0.35
CA GLU A 33 -3.20 -11.91 0.23
C GLU A 33 -3.29 -12.60 -1.15
N ALA A 34 -4.50 -12.76 -1.68
CA ALA A 34 -4.70 -13.30 -3.03
C ALA A 34 -4.10 -12.38 -4.10
N LEU A 35 -4.23 -11.06 -3.93
CA LEU A 35 -3.68 -10.08 -4.86
C LEU A 35 -2.15 -10.01 -4.80
N VAL A 36 -1.55 -10.04 -3.61
CA VAL A 36 -0.09 -10.14 -3.46
C VAL A 36 0.45 -11.33 -4.26
N LYS A 37 -0.15 -12.52 -4.11
CA LYS A 37 0.24 -13.71 -4.87
C LYS A 37 0.08 -13.51 -6.37
N THR A 38 -1.06 -12.96 -6.79
CA THR A 38 -1.36 -12.69 -8.20
C THR A 38 -0.29 -11.78 -8.81
N PHE A 39 0.00 -10.64 -8.18
CA PHE A 39 0.98 -9.67 -8.63
C PHE A 39 2.41 -10.22 -8.66
N GLN A 40 2.78 -11.08 -7.71
CA GLN A 40 4.10 -11.73 -7.69
C GLN A 40 4.30 -12.76 -8.82
N THR A 41 3.21 -13.30 -9.36
CA THR A 41 3.25 -14.34 -10.41
C THR A 41 3.03 -13.81 -11.83
N THR A 42 2.86 -12.50 -12.01
CA THR A 42 2.70 -11.90 -13.35
C THR A 42 3.98 -12.02 -14.17
N ALA A 43 3.85 -12.25 -15.47
CA ALA A 43 4.99 -12.44 -16.37
C ALA A 43 5.60 -11.12 -16.89
N SER A 44 4.88 -10.00 -16.78
CA SER A 44 5.31 -8.67 -17.21
C SER A 44 4.63 -7.60 -16.37
N ASP A 45 5.29 -6.46 -16.25
CA ASP A 45 4.79 -5.18 -15.73
C ASP A 45 3.53 -4.60 -16.41
N SER A 46 3.15 -5.14 -17.58
CA SER A 46 1.96 -4.76 -18.34
C SER A 46 0.80 -5.76 -18.23
N ASP A 47 0.92 -6.74 -17.33
CA ASP A 47 -0.06 -7.81 -17.15
C ASP A 47 -1.48 -7.25 -16.91
N PRO A 48 -2.53 -7.80 -17.56
CA PRO A 48 -3.90 -7.34 -17.37
C PRO A 48 -4.38 -7.41 -15.93
N ALA A 49 -3.77 -8.23 -15.06
CA ALA A 49 -4.07 -8.31 -13.64
C ALA A 49 -3.94 -6.96 -12.91
N PHE A 50 -3.08 -6.06 -13.40
CA PHE A 50 -2.88 -4.74 -12.78
C PHE A 50 -3.93 -3.70 -13.19
N LYS A 51 -4.51 -3.83 -14.40
CA LYS A 51 -5.40 -2.81 -14.99
C LYS A 51 -6.58 -2.43 -14.09
N PRO A 52 -7.28 -3.37 -13.40
CA PRO A 52 -8.38 -3.02 -12.50
C PRO A 52 -7.96 -2.16 -11.30
N TYR A 53 -6.67 -2.13 -10.98
CA TYR A 53 -6.14 -1.43 -9.81
C TYR A 53 -5.54 -0.09 -10.20
N ILE A 54 -4.74 -0.07 -11.27
CA ILE A 54 -4.11 1.14 -11.78
C ILE A 54 -5.15 2.11 -12.37
N ASN A 55 -6.23 1.60 -12.99
CA ASN A 55 -7.29 2.44 -13.55
C ASN A 55 -8.31 2.92 -12.51
N HIS A 56 -8.27 2.39 -11.28
CA HIS A 56 -9.22 2.71 -10.22
C HIS A 56 -8.50 3.15 -8.95
N PRO A 57 -7.86 4.34 -8.96
CA PRO A 57 -7.06 4.84 -7.83
C PRO A 57 -7.86 4.96 -6.51
N ASP A 58 -9.18 5.15 -6.59
CA ASP A 58 -10.05 5.15 -5.40
C ASP A 58 -10.04 3.82 -4.65
N THR A 59 -9.90 2.70 -5.36
CA THR A 59 -9.75 1.37 -4.73
C THR A 59 -8.46 1.34 -3.93
N LEU A 60 -7.35 1.80 -4.51
CA LEU A 60 -6.04 1.83 -3.83
C LEU A 60 -6.06 2.72 -2.59
N LYS A 61 -6.71 3.89 -2.70
CA LYS A 61 -6.93 4.79 -1.57
C LYS A 61 -7.72 4.11 -0.45
N LYS A 62 -8.79 3.37 -0.77
CA LYS A 62 -9.58 2.61 0.22
C LYS A 62 -8.76 1.52 0.90
N ILE A 63 -7.88 0.84 0.17
CA ILE A 63 -6.96 -0.17 0.72
C ILE A 63 -5.99 0.48 1.73
N ALA A 64 -5.35 1.59 1.34
CA ALA A 64 -4.43 2.31 2.22
C ALA A 64 -5.14 2.87 3.48
N LEU A 65 -6.42 3.22 3.38
CA LEU A 65 -7.22 3.77 4.46
C LEU A 65 -8.08 2.76 5.21
N ASP A 66 -7.87 1.45 5.02
CA ASP A 66 -8.71 0.40 5.62
C ASP A 66 -8.96 0.65 7.12
N ALA A 67 -10.22 0.57 7.53
CA ALA A 67 -10.64 0.88 8.90
C ALA A 67 -10.04 -0.08 9.94
N ASN A 68 -9.75 -1.33 9.55
CA ASN A 68 -9.14 -2.32 10.43
C ASN A 68 -7.62 -2.30 10.29
N ALA A 69 -6.90 -2.19 11.41
CA ALA A 69 -5.44 -2.03 11.38
C ALA A 69 -4.68 -3.24 10.79
N VAL A 70 -5.21 -4.46 10.96
CA VAL A 70 -4.61 -5.69 10.41
C VAL A 70 -4.83 -5.74 8.90
N ALA A 71 -6.07 -5.46 8.47
CA ALA A 71 -6.39 -5.37 7.05
C ALA A 71 -5.60 -4.25 6.36
N GLN A 72 -5.45 -3.09 7.01
CA GLN A 72 -4.65 -1.98 6.49
C GLN A 72 -3.19 -2.39 6.27
N GLU A 73 -2.56 -3.05 7.25
CA GLU A 73 -1.17 -3.50 7.13
C GLU A 73 -0.98 -4.46 5.95
N LYS A 74 -1.86 -5.46 5.80
CA LYS A 74 -1.83 -6.37 4.65
C LYS A 74 -2.20 -5.68 3.33
N GLY A 75 -3.08 -4.68 3.38
CA GLY A 75 -3.44 -3.84 2.24
C GLY A 75 -2.24 -3.05 1.73
N LEU A 76 -1.41 -2.49 2.61
CA LEU A 76 -0.18 -1.80 2.20
C LEU A 76 0.82 -2.76 1.55
N GLU A 77 0.97 -3.99 2.07
CA GLU A 77 1.79 -5.03 1.43
C GLU A 77 1.29 -5.36 0.01
N CYS A 78 -0.03 -5.40 -0.19
CA CYS A 78 -0.65 -5.53 -1.50
C CYS A 78 -0.33 -4.35 -2.43
N LEU A 79 -0.32 -3.11 -1.93
CA LEU A 79 0.04 -1.94 -2.71
C LEU A 79 1.53 -1.93 -3.07
N VAL A 80 2.41 -2.34 -2.15
CA VAL A 80 3.85 -2.52 -2.42
C VAL A 80 4.05 -3.51 -3.55
N ALA A 81 3.39 -4.67 -3.49
CA ALA A 81 3.45 -5.66 -4.57
C ALA A 81 2.93 -5.08 -5.90
N LEU A 82 1.78 -4.39 -5.89
CA LEU A 82 1.24 -3.75 -7.09
C LEU A 82 2.26 -2.82 -7.75
N VAL A 83 2.83 -1.87 -6.99
CA VAL A 83 3.77 -0.87 -7.54
C VAL A 83 5.04 -1.55 -8.02
N LYS A 84 5.59 -2.47 -7.22
CA LYS A 84 6.83 -3.19 -7.55
C LYS A 84 6.71 -4.00 -8.84
N PHE A 85 5.62 -4.74 -9.02
CA PHE A 85 5.47 -5.64 -10.17
C PHE A 85 4.87 -4.96 -11.41
N ALA A 86 4.07 -3.90 -11.25
CA ALA A 86 3.54 -3.14 -12.38
C ALA A 86 4.51 -2.05 -12.90
N GLY A 87 5.57 -1.73 -12.13
CA GLY A 87 6.59 -0.78 -12.54
C GLY A 87 6.04 0.62 -12.84
N GLU A 88 6.57 1.25 -13.88
CA GLU A 88 6.20 2.61 -14.31
C GLU A 88 4.70 2.78 -14.58
N ASN A 89 3.98 1.71 -14.94
CA ASN A 89 2.53 1.76 -15.16
C ASN A 89 1.77 2.17 -13.89
N ALA A 90 2.30 1.86 -12.71
CA ALA A 90 1.71 2.19 -11.42
C ALA A 90 2.08 3.60 -10.93
N ALA A 91 3.06 4.29 -11.53
CA ALA A 91 3.52 5.61 -11.08
C ALA A 91 2.36 6.62 -10.93
N ARG A 92 1.41 6.63 -11.87
CA ARG A 92 0.23 7.52 -11.83
C ARG A 92 -0.66 7.35 -10.60
N THR A 93 -0.57 6.22 -9.90
CA THR A 93 -1.39 5.94 -8.72
C THR A 93 -0.89 6.66 -7.45
N ARG A 94 0.34 7.20 -7.49
CA ARG A 94 0.95 8.00 -6.43
C ARG A 94 0.01 9.10 -5.91
N GLU A 95 -0.66 9.80 -6.82
CA GLU A 95 -1.50 10.96 -6.48
C GLU A 95 -2.67 10.61 -5.55
N ALA A 96 -3.14 9.36 -5.59
CA ALA A 96 -4.19 8.89 -4.69
C ALA A 96 -3.63 8.20 -3.44
N VAL A 97 -2.52 7.47 -3.59
CA VAL A 97 -1.98 6.61 -2.54
C VAL A 97 -1.13 7.39 -1.54
N MET A 98 -0.22 8.27 -2.00
CA MET A 98 0.69 9.00 -1.12
C MET A 98 -0.04 9.89 -0.11
N PRO A 99 -1.08 10.68 -0.49
CA PRO A 99 -1.84 11.44 0.49
C PRO A 99 -2.51 10.56 1.55
N ALA A 100 -2.96 9.36 1.18
CA ALA A 100 -3.55 8.40 2.12
C ALA A 100 -2.51 7.86 3.13
N LEU A 101 -1.26 7.67 2.72
CA LEU A 101 -0.18 7.28 3.62
C LEU A 101 0.09 8.37 4.67
N VAL A 102 0.11 9.63 4.24
CA VAL A 102 0.25 10.80 5.13
C VAL A 102 -0.92 10.90 6.10
N GLU A 103 -2.13 10.72 5.61
CA GLU A 103 -3.34 10.82 6.40
C GLU A 103 -3.38 9.80 7.55
N LYS A 104 -3.02 8.54 7.28
CA LYS A 104 -3.28 7.44 8.23
C LYS A 104 -2.11 6.51 8.52
N CYS A 105 -1.21 6.28 7.57
CA CYS A 105 -0.20 5.23 7.70
C CYS A 105 1.06 5.68 8.44
N PHE A 106 1.61 6.87 8.14
CA PHE A 106 2.81 7.38 8.82
C PHE A 106 2.58 7.68 10.30
N GLY A 107 1.35 8.06 10.68
CA GLY A 107 0.93 8.25 12.06
C GLY A 107 0.48 6.98 12.79
N SER A 108 0.64 5.80 12.19
CA SER A 108 0.20 4.52 12.78
C SER A 108 1.04 4.14 14.00
N SER A 109 0.40 3.57 15.03
CA SER A 109 1.10 2.98 16.17
C SER A 109 1.70 1.61 15.84
N ARG A 110 1.29 0.98 14.73
CA ARG A 110 1.80 -0.32 14.29
C ARG A 110 3.10 -0.14 13.51
N ALA A 111 4.14 -0.84 13.94
CA ALA A 111 5.43 -0.82 13.26
C ALA A 111 5.34 -1.37 11.84
N GLY A 112 4.59 -2.47 11.64
CA GLY A 112 4.39 -3.09 10.32
C GLY A 112 3.75 -2.13 9.31
N THR A 113 2.67 -1.43 9.69
CA THR A 113 2.04 -0.41 8.83
C THR A 113 3.01 0.69 8.41
N LYS A 114 3.81 1.22 9.35
CA LYS A 114 4.79 2.27 9.03
C LYS A 114 5.91 1.76 8.12
N ALA A 115 6.39 0.54 8.34
CA ALA A 115 7.40 -0.07 7.51
C ALA A 115 6.89 -0.28 6.08
N GLN A 116 5.66 -0.80 5.90
CA GLN A 116 5.05 -0.96 4.59
C GLN A 116 4.74 0.38 3.90
N ALA A 117 4.35 1.41 4.65
CA ALA A 117 4.16 2.75 4.08
C ALA A 117 5.47 3.37 3.58
N LEU A 118 6.56 3.18 4.31
CA LEU A 118 7.90 3.59 3.90
C LEU A 118 8.34 2.81 2.66
N GLU A 119 8.23 1.48 2.68
CA GLU A 119 8.55 0.63 1.53
C GLU A 119 7.77 1.07 0.29
N LEU A 120 6.47 1.29 0.41
CA LEU A 120 5.63 1.77 -0.70
C LEU A 120 6.10 3.13 -1.23
N SER A 121 6.52 4.03 -0.35
CA SER A 121 7.05 5.34 -0.75
C SER A 121 8.35 5.18 -1.56
N LEU A 122 9.23 4.27 -1.14
CA LEU A 122 10.48 3.97 -1.86
C LEU A 122 10.22 3.30 -3.21
N GLN A 123 9.26 2.38 -3.28
CA GLN A 123 8.84 1.77 -4.54
C GLN A 123 8.29 2.83 -5.52
N TYR A 124 7.56 3.84 -5.03
CA TYR A 124 7.16 4.95 -5.89
C TYR A 124 8.34 5.77 -6.43
N VAL A 125 9.38 6.00 -5.61
CA VAL A 125 10.59 6.70 -6.05
C VAL A 125 11.30 5.92 -7.16
N GLU A 126 11.35 4.59 -7.04
CA GLU A 126 11.95 3.70 -8.04
C GLU A 126 11.18 3.76 -9.36
N VAL A 127 9.85 3.60 -9.35
CA VAL A 127 9.04 3.60 -10.58
C VAL A 127 8.85 4.97 -11.22
N GLU A 128 8.99 6.07 -10.46
CA GLU A 128 9.01 7.44 -11.02
C GLU A 128 10.42 7.85 -11.50
N ASN A 129 11.44 7.02 -11.24
CA ASN A 129 12.85 7.35 -11.48
C ASN A 129 13.23 8.73 -10.91
N GLY A 130 12.68 9.06 -9.74
CA GLY A 130 12.75 10.39 -9.19
C GLY A 130 12.05 10.52 -7.84
N ALA A 131 12.63 11.32 -6.95
CA ALA A 131 12.11 11.49 -5.60
C ALA A 131 11.21 12.71 -5.42
N ALA A 132 11.24 13.66 -6.36
CA ALA A 132 10.56 14.95 -6.19
C ALA A 132 9.04 14.78 -5.98
N GLY A 133 8.35 14.02 -6.84
CA GLY A 133 6.90 13.81 -6.74
C GLY A 133 6.47 13.12 -5.45
N VAL A 134 7.25 12.14 -4.99
CA VAL A 134 7.01 11.43 -3.72
C VAL A 134 7.23 12.35 -2.53
N VAL A 135 8.34 13.10 -2.50
CA VAL A 135 8.64 14.05 -1.43
C VAL A 135 7.57 15.15 -1.36
N ASP A 136 7.19 15.73 -2.49
CA ASP A 136 6.14 16.76 -2.58
C ASP A 136 4.80 16.27 -2.04
N SER A 137 4.50 14.99 -2.24
CA SER A 137 3.29 14.36 -1.70
C SER A 137 3.33 14.16 -0.18
N ILE A 138 4.53 14.06 0.42
CA ILE A 138 4.74 13.88 1.87
C ILE A 138 4.83 15.23 2.60
N LEU A 139 5.38 16.26 1.97
CA LEU A 139 5.60 17.59 2.58
C LEU A 139 4.40 18.16 3.33
N PRO A 140 3.14 18.08 2.84
CA PRO A 140 1.97 18.55 3.59
C PRO A 140 1.82 17.92 4.97
N GLY A 141 2.31 16.67 5.15
CA GLY A 141 2.29 15.95 6.42
C GLY A 141 3.14 16.57 7.53
N LEU A 142 4.09 17.44 7.19
CA LEU A 142 4.89 18.19 8.17
C LEU A 142 4.07 19.23 8.94
N GLY A 143 2.95 19.69 8.35
CA GLY A 143 1.98 20.58 9.00
C GLY A 143 0.86 19.85 9.77
N ALA A 144 0.95 18.53 9.94
CA ALA A 144 -0.09 17.77 10.61
C ALA A 144 -0.21 18.13 12.10
N LYS A 145 -1.44 18.17 12.62
CA LYS A 145 -1.72 18.43 14.05
C LYS A 145 -1.19 17.34 14.98
N GLN A 146 -0.98 16.13 14.45
CA GLN A 146 -0.58 14.96 15.21
C GLN A 146 0.95 14.78 15.13
N PRO A 147 1.70 14.92 16.24
CA PRO A 147 3.17 14.86 16.22
C PRO A 147 3.72 13.54 15.66
N LYS A 148 3.03 12.43 15.90
CA LYS A 148 3.39 11.11 15.35
C LYS A 148 3.34 11.06 13.83
N THR A 149 2.40 11.77 13.20
CA THR A 149 2.30 11.87 11.74
C THR A 149 3.46 12.69 11.20
N VAL A 150 3.76 13.83 11.83
CA VAL A 150 4.92 14.67 11.47
C VAL A 150 6.22 13.86 11.56
N ALA A 151 6.43 13.17 12.68
CA ALA A 151 7.61 12.31 12.88
C ALA A 151 7.72 11.20 11.82
N GLY A 152 6.60 10.56 11.47
CA GLY A 152 6.56 9.56 10.41
C GLY A 152 6.91 10.13 9.03
N CYS A 153 6.39 11.32 8.70
CA CYS A 153 6.71 12.00 7.44
C CYS A 153 8.20 12.41 7.37
N VAL A 154 8.76 12.96 8.45
CA VAL A 154 10.18 13.30 8.52
C VAL A 154 11.06 12.05 8.36
N ALA A 155 10.68 10.94 9.00
CA ALA A 155 11.40 9.68 8.85
C ALA A 155 11.36 9.15 7.41
N ALA A 156 10.22 9.26 6.74
CA ALA A 156 10.07 8.87 5.34
C ALA A 156 10.93 9.73 4.41
N ILE A 157 10.88 11.06 4.54
CA ILE A 157 11.70 11.98 3.74
C ILE A 157 13.19 11.70 3.96
N LYS A 158 13.61 11.51 5.22
CA LYS A 158 15.00 11.17 5.54
C LYS A 158 15.47 9.92 4.80
N GLU A 159 14.67 8.86 4.80
CA GLU A 159 15.04 7.61 4.16
C GLU A 159 15.05 7.73 2.63
N ILE A 160 14.06 8.42 2.04
CA ILE A 160 14.03 8.71 0.59
C ILE A 160 15.31 9.45 0.18
N VAL A 161 15.67 10.54 0.86
CA VAL A 161 16.87 11.33 0.55
C VAL A 161 18.14 10.48 0.70
N LYS A 162 18.21 9.65 1.75
CA LYS A 162 19.34 8.76 1.97
C LYS A 162 19.51 7.76 0.82
N GLN A 163 18.44 7.19 0.29
CA GLN A 163 18.53 6.22 -0.80
C GLN A 163 18.83 6.89 -2.14
N VAL A 164 18.27 8.06 -2.40
CA VAL A 164 18.47 8.79 -3.67
C VAL A 164 19.85 9.43 -3.77
N SER A 165 20.44 9.86 -2.65
CA SER A 165 21.77 10.52 -2.65
C SER A 165 22.95 9.54 -2.78
N PHE A 166 22.71 8.23 -2.64
CA PHE A 166 23.70 7.18 -2.86
C PHE A 166 23.20 6.25 -3.98
N PRO A 167 23.44 6.58 -5.26
CA PRO A 167 22.92 5.82 -6.41
C PRO A 167 23.57 4.43 -6.61
N CYS A 168 24.03 3.75 -5.56
CA CYS A 168 24.81 2.52 -5.65
C CYS A 168 24.28 1.46 -4.68
N ALA A 169 23.17 0.79 -5.03
CA ALA A 169 22.79 -0.53 -4.49
C ALA A 169 21.55 -1.18 -5.16
N LEU A 170 21.01 -0.64 -6.26
CA LEU A 170 19.92 -1.28 -7.02
C LEU A 170 20.40 -1.55 -8.45
N ALA A 171 21.32 -2.50 -8.57
CA ALA A 171 21.69 -3.20 -9.80
C ALA A 171 21.96 -4.67 -9.44
#